data_AF-A0A093VGA3-F1
#
_entry.id   AF-A0A093VGA3-F1
#
_cell.length_a   1.000
_cell.length_b   1.000
_cell.length_c   1.000
_cell.angle_alpha   90.00
_cell.angle_beta   90.00
_cell.angle_gamma   90.00
#
_symmetry.space_group_name_H-M   'P 1'
#
loop_
_entity.id
_entity.type
_entity.pdbx_description
1 polymer ?
#
loop_
_entity_poly.entity_id
_entity_poly.type
_entity_poly.pdbx_seq_one_letter_code
_entity_poly.pdbx_strand_id
1 'polypeptide(L)'
;MEYSGDIAWTEQNSDRWTVNLTMISAGDRINPPDPQWSAAVATEDLSLSWPQYLLDWYFQGINATWSAFDKTYRYPCNITLPDFVFAVGNGTFRVPGSYLPYQRDLSGNCISIITGTNSTSADYTFGSWWVQLGFLVLDFENSRVGFANKSTPLPSYGVSSLEVVPFA
;
A
#
# COMPACT_ATOMS: atom_id res chain seq x y z
N MET A 1 -8.27 20.29 12.45
CA MET A 1 -8.86 18.99 12.07
C MET A 1 -7.87 18.28 11.17
N GLU A 2 -7.39 17.11 11.58
CA GLU A 2 -6.34 16.36 10.86
C GLU A 2 -6.89 15.42 9.78
N TYR A 3 -8.21 15.16 9.79
CA TYR A 3 -8.93 14.37 8.78
C TYR A 3 -10.20 15.08 8.34
N SER A 4 -10.74 14.65 7.19
CA SER A 4 -12.00 15.13 6.62
C SER A 4 -12.96 13.97 6.37
N GLY A 5 -14.26 14.18 6.62
CA GLY A 5 -15.29 13.15 6.44
C GLY A 5 -15.36 12.17 7.61
N ASP A 6 -16.12 11.09 7.42
CA ASP A 6 -16.32 10.05 8.43
C ASP A 6 -15.13 9.07 8.48
N ILE A 7 -14.85 8.56 9.68
CA ILE A 7 -13.88 7.48 9.87
C ILE A 7 -14.53 6.16 9.47
N ALA A 8 -13.88 5.43 8.57
CA ALA A 8 -14.30 4.09 8.21
C ALA A 8 -13.65 3.07 9.15
N TRP A 9 -14.46 2.17 9.69
CA TRP A 9 -14.02 1.23 10.73
C TRP A 9 -13.98 -0.20 10.21
N THR A 10 -13.01 -0.96 10.72
CA THR A 10 -12.94 -2.42 10.57
C THR A 10 -12.58 -3.03 11.91
N GLU A 11 -13.20 -4.17 12.22
CA GLU A 11 -12.89 -4.93 13.43
C GLU A 11 -11.44 -5.43 13.38
N GLN A 12 -10.80 -5.42 14.54
CA GLN A 12 -9.52 -6.09 14.72
C GLN A 12 -9.72 -7.60 14.60
N ASN A 13 -8.94 -8.25 13.75
CA ASN A 13 -8.82 -9.70 13.74
C ASN A 13 -7.57 -10.13 14.52
N SER A 14 -7.73 -11.05 15.48
CA SER A 14 -6.67 -11.55 16.40
C SER A 14 -6.05 -10.48 17.33
N ASP A 15 -4.96 -10.81 18.02
CA ASP A 15 -4.22 -9.89 18.92
C ASP A 15 -3.45 -8.78 18.17
N ARG A 16 -3.68 -8.60 16.85
CA ARG A 16 -2.99 -7.60 16.02
C ARG A 16 -3.97 -6.62 15.39
N TRP A 17 -3.57 -5.35 15.32
CA TRP A 17 -4.27 -4.32 14.56
C TRP A 17 -4.28 -4.70 13.08
N THR A 18 -5.41 -5.16 12.57
CA THR A 18 -5.54 -5.59 11.18
C THR A 18 -6.61 -4.77 10.46
N VAL A 19 -6.35 -4.48 9.19
CA VAL A 19 -7.29 -3.82 8.30
C VAL A 19 -7.73 -4.83 7.26
N ASN A 20 -9.05 -5.06 7.18
CA ASN A 20 -9.64 -5.91 6.15
C ASN A 20 -10.07 -5.06 4.96
N LEU A 21 -9.52 -5.39 3.79
CA LEU A 21 -9.81 -4.69 2.54
C LEU A 21 -10.90 -5.46 1.80
N THR A 22 -11.97 -4.77 1.42
CA THR A 22 -13.16 -5.42 0.85
C THR A 22 -13.35 -5.16 -0.65
N MET A 23 -12.64 -4.18 -1.19
CA MET A 23 -12.63 -3.82 -2.60
C MET A 23 -11.26 -3.27 -2.94
N ILE A 24 -10.77 -3.60 -4.14
CA ILE A 24 -9.52 -3.05 -4.68
C ILE A 24 -9.71 -2.75 -6.16
N SER A 25 -9.22 -1.59 -6.60
CA SER A 25 -9.12 -1.22 -8.02
C SER A 25 -7.82 -0.47 -8.33
N ALA A 26 -7.33 -0.62 -9.56
CA ALA A 26 -6.12 0.04 -10.06
C ALA A 26 -6.30 0.50 -11.51
N GLY A 27 -6.46 1.80 -11.72
CA GLY A 27 -6.86 2.34 -13.03
C GLY A 27 -8.20 1.77 -13.47
N ASP A 28 -8.28 1.23 -14.69
CA ASP A 28 -9.50 0.58 -15.21
C ASP A 28 -9.71 -0.85 -14.68
N ARG A 29 -8.77 -1.39 -13.89
CA ARG A 29 -8.89 -2.74 -13.33
C ARG A 29 -9.70 -2.72 -12.06
N ILE A 30 -10.83 -3.41 -12.10
CA ILE A 30 -11.73 -3.66 -10.97
C ILE A 30 -11.85 -5.19 -10.82
N ASN A 31 -11.72 -5.73 -9.61
CA ASN A 31 -11.71 -7.17 -9.27
C ASN A 31 -10.35 -7.90 -9.49
N PRO A 32 -9.41 -7.81 -8.53
CA PRO A 32 -8.29 -8.75 -8.47
C PRO A 32 -8.78 -10.19 -8.19
N PRO A 33 -7.93 -11.22 -8.41
CA PRO A 33 -8.29 -12.63 -8.22
C PRO A 33 -8.86 -12.97 -6.83
N ASP A 34 -8.35 -12.30 -5.80
CA ASP A 34 -8.90 -12.32 -4.46
C ASP A 34 -8.91 -10.87 -3.92
N PRO A 35 -10.07 -10.21 -3.88
CA PRO A 35 -10.17 -8.82 -3.45
C PRO A 35 -10.19 -8.67 -1.93
N GLN A 36 -10.35 -9.76 -1.19
CA GLN A 36 -10.44 -9.74 0.26
C GLN A 36 -9.14 -10.22 0.88
N TRP A 37 -8.45 -9.30 1.55
CA TRP A 37 -7.26 -9.66 2.30
C TRP A 37 -7.10 -8.74 3.50
N SER A 38 -6.40 -9.25 4.51
CA SER A 38 -6.15 -8.54 5.76
C SER A 38 -4.68 -8.22 5.86
N ALA A 39 -4.37 -6.98 6.24
CA ALA A 39 -3.00 -6.55 6.53
C ALA A 39 -2.90 -6.05 7.96
N ALA A 40 -1.88 -6.47 8.67
CA ALA A 40 -1.50 -5.91 9.96
C ALA A 40 -0.96 -4.50 9.78
N VAL A 41 -1.39 -3.59 10.65
CA VAL A 41 -0.91 -2.22 10.69
C VAL A 41 0.35 -2.17 11.55
N ALA A 42 1.46 -1.78 10.94
CA ALA A 42 2.77 -1.73 11.57
C ALA A 42 3.31 -0.30 11.57
N THR A 43 2.86 0.52 12.53
CA THR A 43 3.19 1.96 12.60
C THR A 43 4.69 2.25 12.76
N GLU A 44 5.47 1.27 13.22
CA GLU A 44 6.91 1.39 13.47
C GLU A 44 7.77 0.75 12.37
N ASP A 45 7.16 0.02 11.43
CA ASP A 45 7.86 -0.66 10.35
C ASP A 45 7.70 0.13 9.04
N LEU A 46 8.72 0.18 8.19
CA LEU A 46 8.60 0.71 6.83
C LEU A 46 8.07 -0.34 5.85
N SER A 47 7.92 -1.60 6.29
CA SER A 47 7.51 -2.70 5.43
C SER A 47 6.11 -2.48 4.85
N LEU A 48 6.00 -2.71 3.54
CA LEU A 48 4.74 -2.75 2.83
C LEU A 48 4.72 -4.07 2.06
N SER A 49 3.88 -5.00 2.50
CA SER A 49 3.84 -6.34 1.92
C SER A 49 2.42 -6.71 1.50
N TRP A 50 2.29 -7.15 0.25
CA TRP A 50 1.05 -7.48 -0.41
C TRP A 50 1.05 -8.97 -0.81
N PRO A 51 -0.11 -9.57 -1.10
CA PRO A 51 -0.16 -10.87 -1.74
C PRO A 51 0.51 -10.77 -3.10
N GLN A 52 1.34 -11.74 -3.46
CA GLN A 52 2.04 -11.67 -4.74
C GLN A 52 1.05 -11.60 -5.91
N TYR A 53 -0.06 -12.35 -5.85
CA TYR A 53 -1.11 -12.29 -6.87
C TYR A 53 -1.67 -10.87 -7.07
N LEU A 54 -1.71 -10.06 -6.01
CA LEU A 54 -2.23 -8.69 -6.06
C LEU A 54 -1.22 -7.75 -6.71
N LEU A 55 0.07 -7.94 -6.42
CA LEU A 55 1.13 -7.21 -7.12
C LEU A 55 1.18 -7.58 -8.59
N ASP A 56 1.07 -8.86 -8.93
CA ASP A 56 1.04 -9.34 -10.30
C ASP A 56 -0.14 -8.70 -11.07
N TRP A 57 -1.31 -8.66 -10.45
CA TRP A 57 -2.49 -7.98 -10.98
C TRP A 57 -2.31 -6.46 -11.08
N TYR A 58 -1.70 -5.82 -10.08
CA TYR A 58 -1.48 -4.38 -10.05
C TYR A 58 -0.50 -3.92 -11.14
N PHE A 59 0.56 -4.69 -11.39
CA PHE A 59 1.55 -4.39 -12.43
C PHE A 59 1.17 -4.93 -13.82
N GLN A 60 0.02 -5.61 -13.96
CA GLN A 60 -0.44 -6.11 -15.24
C GLN A 60 -0.59 -4.99 -16.28
N GLY A 61 0.01 -5.19 -17.46
CA GLY A 61 -0.01 -4.22 -18.57
C GLY A 61 0.94 -3.04 -18.39
N ILE A 62 1.65 -2.97 -17.27
CA ILE A 62 2.81 -2.07 -17.10
C ILE A 62 4.02 -2.81 -17.67
N ASN A 63 4.94 -2.09 -18.31
CA ASN A 63 6.24 -2.67 -18.69
C ASN A 63 7.10 -2.89 -17.43
N ALA A 64 6.68 -3.82 -16.58
CA ALA A 64 7.29 -4.13 -15.30
C ALA A 64 7.77 -5.59 -15.28
N THR A 65 8.88 -5.84 -14.62
CA THR A 65 9.48 -7.17 -14.48
C THR A 65 9.54 -7.55 -13.02
N TRP A 66 9.05 -8.74 -12.69
CA TRP A 66 9.17 -9.31 -11.35
C TRP A 66 10.62 -9.71 -11.04
N SER A 67 11.13 -9.28 -9.89
CA SER A 67 12.39 -9.71 -9.31
C SER A 67 12.11 -10.71 -8.19
N ALA A 68 12.44 -11.98 -8.41
CA ALA A 68 12.27 -13.01 -7.39
C ALA A 68 13.23 -12.82 -6.19
N PHE A 69 14.38 -12.17 -6.43
CA PHE A 69 15.37 -11.87 -5.39
C PHE A 69 14.86 -10.79 -4.42
N ASP A 70 14.35 -9.69 -4.97
CA ASP A 70 13.82 -8.56 -4.18
C ASP A 70 12.35 -8.76 -3.77
N LYS A 71 11.70 -9.79 -4.31
CA LYS A 71 10.26 -10.06 -4.20
C LYS A 71 9.41 -8.84 -4.57
N THR A 72 9.76 -8.13 -5.64
CA THR A 72 9.04 -6.94 -6.08
C THR A 72 9.14 -6.70 -7.58
N TYR A 73 8.45 -5.68 -8.08
CA TYR A 73 8.44 -5.26 -9.47
C TYR A 73 9.41 -4.12 -9.77
N ARG A 74 10.10 -4.22 -10.90
CA ARG A 74 10.95 -3.18 -11.49
C ARG A 74 10.29 -2.67 -12.76
N TYR A 75 10.18 -1.36 -12.94
CA TYR A 75 9.52 -0.73 -14.09
C TYR A 75 10.26 0.54 -14.54
N PRO A 76 10.16 0.98 -15.80
CA PRO A 76 10.73 2.25 -16.24
C PRO A 76 10.19 3.43 -15.45
N CYS A 77 11.07 4.27 -14.90
CA CYS A 77 10.67 5.39 -14.04
C CYS A 77 9.86 6.50 -14.73
N ASN A 78 9.75 6.49 -16.06
CA ASN A 78 8.95 7.44 -16.83
C ASN A 78 7.47 7.02 -16.97
N ILE A 79 7.11 5.84 -16.47
CA ILE A 79 5.73 5.36 -16.47
C ILE A 79 4.95 5.95 -15.29
N THR A 80 3.71 6.34 -15.53
CA THR A 80 2.76 6.70 -14.47
C THR A 80 2.07 5.43 -13.97
N LEU A 81 2.25 5.11 -12.69
CA LEU A 81 1.53 4.01 -12.06
C LEU A 81 0.04 4.36 -11.87
N PRO A 82 -0.88 3.39 -12.01
CA PRO A 82 -2.29 3.61 -11.74
C PRO A 82 -2.53 3.86 -10.25
N ASP A 83 -3.55 4.63 -9.91
CA ASP A 83 -3.87 4.84 -8.51
C ASP A 83 -4.40 3.56 -7.87
N PHE A 84 -3.98 3.30 -6.64
CA PHE A 84 -4.47 2.19 -5.85
C PHE A 84 -5.66 2.64 -5.03
N VAL A 85 -6.83 2.11 -5.34
CA VAL A 85 -8.08 2.41 -4.63
C VAL A 85 -8.49 1.18 -3.85
N PHE A 86 -8.89 1.38 -2.60
CA PHE A 86 -9.31 0.29 -1.73
C PHE A 86 -10.45 0.71 -0.82
N ALA A 87 -11.21 -0.29 -0.33
CA ALA A 87 -12.26 -0.06 0.65
C ALA A 87 -11.91 -0.71 2.00
N VAL A 88 -12.19 0.02 3.08
CA VAL A 88 -12.13 -0.46 4.48
C VAL A 88 -13.48 -0.14 5.10
N GLY A 89 -14.17 -1.14 5.64
CA GLY A 89 -15.53 -0.97 6.17
C GLY A 89 -16.46 -0.35 5.13
N ASN A 90 -17.02 0.82 5.44
CA ASN A 90 -17.91 1.60 4.57
C ASN A 90 -17.19 2.73 3.78
N GLY A 91 -15.88 2.90 3.97
CA GLY A 91 -15.09 3.95 3.33
C GLY A 91 -14.34 3.46 2.10
N THR A 92 -14.13 4.35 1.13
CA THR A 92 -13.28 4.12 -0.04
C THR A 92 -12.16 5.14 -0.09
N PHE A 93 -10.95 4.67 -0.31
CA PHE A 93 -9.71 5.44 -0.20
C PHE A 93 -8.89 5.29 -1.47
N ARG A 94 -8.18 6.35 -1.85
CA ARG A 94 -7.34 6.39 -3.05
C ARG A 94 -5.94 6.82 -2.69
N VAL A 95 -4.97 5.99 -3.05
CA VAL A 95 -3.55 6.32 -3.03
C VAL A 95 -3.12 6.60 -4.46
N PRO A 96 -2.73 7.84 -4.78
CA PRO A 96 -2.25 8.14 -6.11
C PRO A 96 -1.02 7.29 -6.46
N GLY A 97 -0.92 6.80 -7.70
CA GLY A 97 0.19 5.92 -8.10
C GLY A 97 1.57 6.56 -7.93
N SER A 98 1.64 7.89 -8.02
CA SER A 98 2.86 8.69 -7.76
C SER A 98 3.30 8.70 -6.29
N TYR A 99 2.44 8.26 -5.37
CA TYR A 99 2.71 8.14 -3.93
C TYR A 99 3.05 6.71 -3.52
N LEU A 100 3.08 5.76 -4.45
CA LEU A 100 3.58 4.43 -4.13
C LEU A 100 5.11 4.47 -3.95
N PRO A 101 5.66 3.82 -2.91
CA PRO A 101 7.06 3.94 -2.57
C PRO A 101 7.92 3.15 -3.55
N TYR A 102 9.00 3.76 -4.04
CA TYR A 102 9.95 3.13 -4.95
C TYR A 102 11.38 3.63 -4.74
N GLN A 103 12.37 2.87 -5.20
CA GLN A 103 13.77 3.28 -5.33
C GLN A 103 14.15 3.39 -6.80
N ARG A 104 15.09 4.27 -7.15
CA ARG A 104 15.63 4.36 -8.51
C ARG A 104 16.95 3.62 -8.60
N ASP A 105 17.10 2.76 -9.60
CA ASP A 105 18.40 2.20 -9.95
C ASP A 105 19.17 3.12 -10.92
N LEU A 106 20.46 2.84 -11.09
CA LEU A 106 21.35 3.60 -11.98
C LEU A 106 20.97 3.43 -13.47
N SER A 107 20.16 2.42 -13.79
CA SER A 107 19.72 2.11 -15.15
C SER A 107 18.43 2.83 -15.54
N GLY A 108 17.88 3.66 -14.65
CA GLY A 108 16.64 4.40 -14.89
C GLY A 108 15.35 3.60 -14.63
N ASN A 109 15.45 2.44 -13.97
CA ASN A 109 14.30 1.70 -13.50
C ASN A 109 13.93 2.11 -12.07
N CYS A 110 12.65 2.04 -11.81
CA CYS A 110 12.04 2.22 -10.51
C CYS A 110 11.72 0.84 -9.95
N ILE A 111 12.20 0.57 -8.74
CA ILE A 111 12.00 -0.67 -7.99
C ILE A 111 10.93 -0.36 -6.96
N SER A 112 9.77 -1.01 -7.04
CA SER A 112 8.74 -0.88 -6.02
C SER A 112 9.27 -1.32 -4.65
N ILE A 113 8.95 -0.59 -3.58
CA ILE A 113 9.27 -1.00 -2.21
C ILE A 113 8.19 -1.96 -1.67
N ILE A 114 7.06 -2.09 -2.36
CA ILE A 114 6.01 -3.05 -2.03
C ILE A 114 6.50 -4.45 -2.36
N THR A 115 6.53 -5.33 -1.36
CA THR A 115 7.01 -6.71 -1.52
C THR A 115 5.86 -7.70 -1.64
N GLY A 116 6.03 -8.72 -2.47
CA GLY A 116 5.07 -9.79 -2.68
C GLY A 116 5.41 -11.01 -1.83
N THR A 117 4.41 -11.55 -1.15
CA THR A 117 4.52 -12.83 -0.45
C THR A 117 3.31 -13.70 -0.72
N ASN A 118 3.52 -15.02 -0.78
CA ASN A 118 2.47 -16.03 -0.92
C ASN A 118 2.24 -16.79 0.39
N SER A 119 2.69 -16.22 1.51
CA SER A 119 2.59 -16.90 2.79
C SER A 119 1.15 -16.85 3.30
N THR A 120 0.62 -18.02 3.66
CA THR A 120 -0.61 -18.15 4.43
C THR A 120 -0.42 -17.83 5.92
N SER A 121 0.84 -17.65 6.36
CA SER A 121 1.23 -17.39 7.75
C SER A 121 1.97 -16.07 7.97
N ALA A 122 2.31 -15.33 6.90
CA ALA A 122 2.91 -14.01 7.04
C ALA A 122 1.79 -12.99 7.00
N ASP A 123 1.59 -12.29 8.12
CA ASP A 123 0.75 -11.12 8.19
C ASP A 123 1.29 -10.11 7.18
N TYR A 124 0.56 -9.93 6.10
CA TYR A 124 0.77 -8.79 5.25
C TYR A 124 0.82 -7.52 6.08
N THR A 125 1.65 -6.56 5.69
CA THR A 125 1.91 -5.38 6.52
C THR A 125 1.61 -4.11 5.76
N PHE A 126 0.85 -3.25 6.43
CA PHE A 126 0.74 -1.83 6.14
C PHE A 126 1.62 -1.07 7.13
N GLY A 127 2.87 -0.86 6.73
CA GLY A 127 3.85 -0.11 7.49
C GLY A 127 3.51 1.38 7.61
N SER A 128 4.35 2.07 8.36
CA SER A 128 4.37 3.52 8.61
C SER A 128 4.16 4.38 7.36
N TRP A 129 4.63 3.96 6.18
CA TRP A 129 4.33 4.65 4.91
C TRP A 129 2.83 4.72 4.63
N TRP A 130 2.15 3.58 4.70
CA TRP A 130 0.72 3.50 4.44
C TRP A 130 -0.07 4.28 5.49
N VAL A 131 0.35 4.20 6.76
CA VAL A 131 -0.24 4.98 7.86
C VAL A 131 -0.14 6.49 7.61
N GLN A 132 0.93 6.96 6.97
CA GLN A 132 1.08 8.37 6.63
C GLN A 132 0.15 8.84 5.49
N LEU A 133 -0.40 7.92 4.69
CA LEU A 133 -1.33 8.23 3.60
C LEU A 133 -2.76 8.52 4.07
N GLY A 134 -3.09 8.27 5.34
CA GLY A 134 -4.40 8.58 5.89
C GLY A 134 -4.34 8.93 7.36
N PHE A 135 -5.49 9.18 7.96
CA PHE A 135 -5.64 9.30 9.39
C PHE A 135 -6.06 7.95 9.95
N LEU A 136 -5.17 7.33 10.71
CA LEU A 136 -5.36 6.01 11.32
C LEU A 136 -5.74 6.17 12.79
N VAL A 137 -6.77 5.45 13.23
CA VAL A 137 -7.17 5.35 14.64
C VAL A 137 -7.07 3.90 15.09
N LEU A 138 -6.34 3.66 16.18
CA LEU A 138 -6.31 2.38 16.87
C LEU A 138 -7.20 2.50 18.11
N ASP A 139 -8.40 1.93 18.06
CA ASP A 139 -9.40 2.04 19.12
C ASP A 139 -9.31 0.80 20.02
N PHE A 140 -8.50 0.93 21.08
CA PHE A 140 -8.24 -0.12 22.07
C PHE A 140 -9.48 -0.55 22.85
N GLU A 141 -10.41 0.37 23.12
CA GLU A 141 -11.59 0.07 23.92
C GLU A 141 -12.61 -0.77 23.15
N ASN A 142 -12.66 -0.61 21.83
CA ASN A 142 -13.61 -1.29 20.96
C ASN A 142 -12.96 -2.33 20.03
N SER A 143 -11.66 -2.62 20.18
CA SER A 143 -10.91 -3.56 19.35
C SER A 143 -11.11 -3.36 17.84
N ARG A 144 -10.94 -2.11 17.36
CA ARG A 144 -11.16 -1.78 15.94
C ARG A 144 -10.14 -0.78 15.39
N VAL A 145 -9.95 -0.83 14.08
CA VAL A 145 -9.09 0.09 13.34
C VAL A 145 -9.97 1.05 12.53
N GLY A 146 -9.71 2.34 12.68
CA GLY A 146 -10.33 3.41 11.91
C GLY A 146 -9.38 3.98 10.87
N PHE A 147 -9.88 4.25 9.67
CA PHE A 147 -9.13 4.94 8.62
C PHE A 147 -9.97 6.06 8.00
N ALA A 148 -9.36 7.23 7.80
CA ALA A 148 -9.99 8.39 7.19
C ALA A 148 -9.04 9.13 6.24
N ASN A 149 -9.59 9.89 5.30
CA ASN A 149 -8.80 10.78 4.46
C ASN A 149 -8.28 11.96 5.28
N LYS A 150 -6.99 12.31 5.11
CA LYS A 150 -6.43 13.52 5.69
C LYS A 150 -7.10 14.76 5.10
N SER A 151 -7.32 15.77 5.94
CA SER A 151 -7.82 17.09 5.53
C SER A 151 -6.75 17.91 4.79
N THR A 152 -5.48 17.60 5.03
CA THR A 152 -4.33 18.17 4.33
C THR A 152 -3.93 17.26 3.16
N PRO A 153 -3.45 17.83 2.03
CA PRO A 153 -2.91 17.04 0.93
C PRO A 153 -1.87 16.05 1.45
N LEU A 154 -1.84 14.85 0.88
CA LEU A 154 -0.78 13.89 1.14
C LEU A 154 0.57 14.58 0.93
N PRO A 155 1.53 14.47 1.87
CA PRO A 155 2.83 15.12 1.73
C PRO A 155 3.43 14.79 0.37
N SER A 156 3.73 15.81 -0.44
CA SER A 156 4.36 15.59 -1.73
C SER A 156 5.79 15.11 -1.47
N TYR A 157 6.01 13.80 -1.51
CA TYR A 157 7.36 13.26 -1.50
C TYR A 157 7.98 13.55 -2.86
N GLY A 158 8.81 14.59 -2.91
CA GLY A 158 9.62 14.86 -4.08
C GLY A 158 10.54 13.65 -4.33
N VAL A 159 10.82 13.34 -5.59
CA VAL A 159 11.76 12.27 -5.96
C VAL A 159 13.14 12.41 -5.31
N SER A 160 13.46 13.60 -4.78
CA SER A 160 14.66 13.90 -4.00
C SER A 160 14.66 13.34 -2.57
N SER A 161 13.50 12.95 -2.00
CA SER A 161 13.41 12.33 -0.67
C SER A 161 13.49 10.80 -0.71
N LEU A 162 13.49 10.20 -1.91
CA LEU A 162 13.73 8.78 -2.14
C LEU A 162 15.20 8.66 -2.55
N GLU A 163 16.10 8.61 -1.57
CA GLU A 163 17.54 8.51 -1.81
C GLU A 163 17.86 7.33 -2.74
N VAL A 164 18.73 7.59 -3.72
CA VAL A 164 19.44 6.53 -4.45
C VAL A 164 20.32 5.84 -3.43
N VAL A 165 19.97 4.63 -3.00
CA VAL A 165 20.88 3.79 -2.23
C VAL A 165 21.71 3.01 -3.25
N PRO A 166 22.98 3.36 -3.48
CA PRO A 166 23.85 2.52 -4.31
C PRO A 166 24.05 1.20 -3.57
N PHE A 167 23.52 0.10 -4.12
CA PHE A 167 23.94 -1.23 -3.71
C PHE A 167 25.35 -1.44 -4.25
N ALA A 168 26.33 -1.38 -3.34
CA ALA A 168 27.71 -1.83 -3.57
C ALA A 168 27.83 -3.35 -3.36
#